data_AF-A0A2K5DTH1-F1
#
_entry.id   AF-A0A2K5DTH1-F1
#
_cell.length_a   1.000
_cell.length_b   1.000
_cell.length_c   1.000
_cell.angle_alpha   90.00
_cell.angle_beta   90.00
_cell.angle_gamma   90.00
#
_symmetry.space_group_name_H-M   'P 1'
#
loop_
_entity.id
_entity.type
_entity.pdbx_description
1 polymer ?
#
loop_
_entity_poly.entity_id
_entity_poly.type
_entity_poly.pdbx_seq_one_letter_code
_entity_poly.pdbx_strand_id
1 'polypeptide(L)'
;MTASGAPLRRKRKWPPAAPPFRPARSVTSRRYPVSRLPLRPLKVSVAMAFSAPAAFSAPVAYLTHQQKVLRLYKRALRHLESWCVHRDKYRYFACLMRARFEEHKNEKDMMKATLLLKEAEEEFWYRQHPQPYIFPDSPGGTSYERYECYKLPENCLDAWHPSEKAMYPDYFAKREKWKKLRRESWEREIKQLEEETPPGGPLTEALPPARKEGDLPPLWWHIVTRPRERPV
;
A
#
# COMPACT_ATOMS: atom_id res chain seq x y z
N MET A 1 63.81 -30.17 -38.17
CA MET A 1 63.19 -31.15 -37.25
C MET A 1 63.26 -30.54 -35.86
N THR A 2 62.20 -30.16 -35.14
CA THR A 2 60.78 -30.55 -35.12
C THR A 2 59.99 -29.41 -34.46
N ALA A 3 58.88 -29.01 -35.08
CA ALA A 3 57.87 -28.13 -34.49
C ALA A 3 57.07 -28.93 -33.43
N SER A 4 56.99 -28.41 -32.20
CA SER A 4 56.12 -28.96 -31.15
C SER A 4 54.78 -28.23 -31.18
N GLY A 5 53.74 -28.92 -31.62
CA GLY A 5 52.37 -28.41 -31.69
C GLY A 5 51.69 -28.36 -30.31
N ALA A 6 51.03 -27.23 -30.02
CA ALA A 6 50.19 -27.06 -28.85
C ALA A 6 48.88 -27.88 -28.97
N PRO A 7 48.38 -28.51 -27.89
CA PRO A 7 47.21 -29.37 -27.96
C PRO A 7 45.89 -28.59 -28.02
N LEU A 8 44.97 -29.08 -28.87
CA LEU A 8 43.62 -28.57 -29.09
C LEU A 8 42.78 -28.53 -27.79
N ARG A 9 42.24 -27.34 -27.51
CA ARG A 9 41.34 -27.05 -26.38
C ARG A 9 40.04 -27.84 -26.51
N ARG A 10 39.88 -28.94 -25.77
CA ARG A 10 38.64 -29.73 -25.71
C ARG A 10 37.44 -28.84 -25.36
N LYS A 11 36.42 -28.81 -26.21
CA LYS A 11 35.11 -28.19 -25.94
C LYS A 11 34.49 -28.88 -24.71
N ARG A 12 34.29 -28.15 -23.61
CA ARG A 12 33.50 -28.64 -22.46
C ARG A 12 32.02 -28.64 -22.85
N LYS A 13 31.43 -29.83 -22.99
CA LYS A 13 29.97 -30.01 -23.04
C LYS A 13 29.41 -29.70 -21.65
N TRP A 14 28.39 -28.86 -21.58
CA TRP A 14 27.61 -28.65 -20.36
C TRP A 14 26.79 -29.92 -20.04
N PRO A 15 26.66 -30.32 -18.76
CA PRO A 15 25.81 -31.45 -18.38
C PRO A 15 24.32 -31.09 -18.56
N PRO A 16 23.44 -32.07 -18.84
CA PRO A 16 22.01 -31.82 -18.97
C PRO A 16 21.37 -31.42 -17.63
N ALA A 17 20.28 -30.65 -17.72
CA ALA A 17 19.55 -30.06 -16.60
C ALA A 17 19.14 -31.10 -15.54
N ALA A 18 19.30 -30.73 -14.27
CA ALA A 18 18.90 -31.55 -13.13
C ALA A 18 17.36 -31.71 -13.08
N PRO A 19 16.84 -32.89 -12.65
CA PRO A 19 15.41 -33.13 -12.55
C PRO A 19 14.75 -32.28 -11.46
N PRO A 20 13.44 -31.99 -11.58
CA PRO A 20 12.72 -31.15 -10.63
C PRO A 20 12.67 -31.77 -9.22
N PHE A 21 12.90 -30.90 -8.23
CA PHE A 21 12.94 -31.22 -6.81
C PHE A 21 11.56 -31.71 -6.32
N ARG A 22 11.49 -32.91 -5.73
CA ARG A 22 10.27 -33.41 -5.06
C ARG A 22 10.13 -32.71 -3.70
N PRO A 23 8.96 -32.14 -3.35
CA PRO A 23 8.78 -31.55 -2.02
C PRO A 23 8.77 -32.64 -0.94
N ALA A 24 9.52 -32.39 0.14
CA ALA A 24 9.51 -33.22 1.33
C ALA A 24 8.15 -33.14 2.04
N ARG A 25 7.71 -34.27 2.61
CA ARG A 25 6.48 -34.38 3.42
C ARG A 25 6.50 -33.35 4.55
N SER A 26 5.44 -32.56 4.65
CA SER A 26 5.22 -31.58 5.73
C SER A 26 5.17 -32.28 7.09
N VAL A 27 6.10 -31.93 7.97
CA VAL A 27 6.03 -32.24 9.41
C VAL A 27 4.95 -31.34 10.01
N THR A 28 3.91 -31.96 10.57
CA THR A 28 2.80 -31.29 11.24
C THR A 28 3.27 -30.62 12.53
N SER A 29 3.43 -29.28 12.52
CA SER A 29 3.65 -28.52 13.75
C SER A 29 2.33 -28.41 14.53
N ARG A 30 2.29 -28.99 15.73
CA ARG A 30 1.19 -28.84 16.70
C ARG A 30 0.95 -27.34 16.99
N ARG A 31 -0.27 -26.86 16.75
CA ARG A 31 -0.74 -25.56 17.22
C ARG A 31 -1.04 -25.66 18.71
N TYR A 32 -0.39 -24.84 19.54
CA TYR A 32 -0.85 -24.58 20.91
C TYR A 32 -1.90 -23.46 20.88
N PRO A 33 -3.00 -23.56 21.65
CA PRO A 33 -4.03 -22.54 21.69
C PRO A 33 -3.58 -21.35 22.55
N VAL A 34 -3.55 -20.15 21.95
CA VAL A 34 -3.40 -18.89 22.68
C VAL A 34 -4.74 -18.58 23.34
N SER A 35 -4.74 -18.51 24.67
CA SER A 35 -5.87 -18.11 25.50
C SER A 35 -6.30 -16.66 25.18
N ARG A 36 -7.52 -16.51 24.66
CA ARG A 36 -8.18 -15.20 24.53
C ARG A 36 -8.68 -14.75 25.89
N LEU A 37 -8.13 -13.66 26.41
CA LEU A 37 -8.79 -12.89 27.47
C LEU A 37 -9.91 -12.02 26.85
N PRO A 38 -11.07 -11.88 27.52
CA PRO A 38 -12.20 -11.13 26.98
C PRO A 38 -11.98 -9.61 27.16
N LEU A 39 -11.99 -8.87 26.04
CA LEU A 39 -12.06 -7.41 26.05
C LEU A 39 -13.47 -6.97 26.48
N ARG A 40 -13.56 -6.23 27.58
CA ARG A 40 -14.81 -5.59 28.03
C ARG A 40 -15.12 -4.38 27.13
N PRO A 41 -16.37 -4.20 26.68
CA PRO A 41 -16.75 -3.01 25.92
C PRO A 41 -17.03 -1.82 26.86
N LEU A 42 -16.31 -0.72 26.68
CA LEU A 42 -16.72 0.60 27.18
C LEU A 42 -17.78 1.15 26.21
N LYS A 43 -19.03 1.17 26.67
CA LYS A 43 -20.15 1.78 25.96
C LYS A 43 -20.04 3.30 26.08
N VAL A 44 -19.82 4.00 24.97
CA VAL A 44 -20.20 5.40 24.83
C VAL A 44 -21.37 5.42 23.86
N SER A 45 -22.57 5.47 24.42
CA SER A 45 -23.82 5.56 23.66
C SER A 45 -24.03 7.02 23.23
N VAL A 46 -23.69 7.34 21.98
CA VAL A 46 -24.30 8.46 21.27
C VAL A 46 -25.43 7.87 20.43
N ALA A 47 -26.67 8.03 20.89
CA ALA A 47 -27.85 7.68 20.14
C ALA A 47 -28.07 8.75 19.06
N MET A 48 -27.45 8.59 17.89
CA MET A 48 -27.93 9.22 16.67
C MET A 48 -29.08 8.36 16.14
N ALA A 49 -30.28 8.93 16.08
CA ALA A 49 -31.41 8.32 15.40
C ALA A 49 -31.09 8.23 13.89
N PHE A 50 -30.52 7.09 13.48
CA PHE A 50 -30.40 6.72 12.07
C PHE A 50 -31.78 6.28 11.59
N SER A 51 -32.53 7.21 11.00
CA SER A 51 -33.56 6.86 10.02
C SER A 51 -32.84 6.13 8.89
N ALA A 52 -33.19 4.85 8.67
CA ALA A 52 -32.55 4.02 7.66
C ALA A 52 -32.73 4.62 6.27
N PRO A 53 -31.67 5.07 5.58
CA PRO A 53 -31.78 5.37 4.17
C PRO A 53 -31.82 4.05 3.41
N ALA A 54 -32.64 4.02 2.35
CA ALA A 54 -32.68 2.94 1.37
C ALA A 54 -31.25 2.54 0.97
N ALA A 55 -31.02 1.24 0.81
CA ALA A 55 -29.74 0.67 0.40
C ALA A 55 -29.33 1.18 -0.99
N PHE A 56 -28.70 2.35 -1.03
CA PHE A 56 -28.05 2.86 -2.22
C PHE A 56 -26.66 2.21 -2.29
N SER A 57 -26.50 1.23 -3.17
CA SER A 57 -25.21 0.60 -3.42
C SER A 57 -24.27 1.67 -4.00
N ALA A 58 -23.32 2.15 -3.20
CA ALA A 58 -22.23 2.98 -3.71
C ALA A 58 -21.56 2.26 -4.90
N PRO A 59 -21.21 2.97 -5.99
CA PRO A 59 -20.51 2.36 -7.12
C PRO A 59 -19.21 1.71 -6.64
N VAL A 60 -19.12 0.38 -6.75
CA VAL A 60 -17.91 -0.37 -6.42
C VAL A 60 -16.79 0.14 -7.34
N ALA A 61 -15.76 0.76 -6.75
CA ALA A 61 -14.64 1.29 -7.51
C ALA A 61 -13.93 0.15 -8.27
N TYR A 62 -14.04 0.14 -9.60
CA TYR A 62 -13.42 -0.87 -10.45
C TYR A 62 -12.12 -0.34 -11.07
N LEU A 63 -11.17 -1.24 -11.31
CA LEU A 63 -9.93 -0.90 -11.99
C LEU A 63 -10.14 -0.86 -13.50
N THR A 64 -9.73 0.25 -14.12
CA THR A 64 -9.71 0.36 -15.59
C THR A 64 -8.70 -0.60 -16.20
N HIS A 65 -8.90 -0.97 -17.48
CA HIS A 65 -7.98 -1.86 -18.19
C HIS A 65 -6.53 -1.33 -18.17
N GLN A 66 -6.35 -0.04 -18.43
CA GLN A 66 -5.05 0.63 -18.38
C GLN A 66 -4.39 0.49 -17.00
N GLN A 67 -5.14 0.70 -15.91
CA GLN A 67 -4.61 0.54 -14.55
C GLN A 67 -4.18 -0.90 -14.27
N LYS A 68 -4.91 -1.91 -14.78
CA LYS A 68 -4.53 -3.32 -14.64
C LYS A 68 -3.19 -3.60 -15.35
N VAL A 69 -3.03 -3.15 -16.59
CA VAL A 69 -1.77 -3.28 -17.35
C VAL A 69 -0.60 -2.59 -16.62
N LEU A 70 -0.79 -1.37 -16.14
CA LEU A 70 0.25 -0.62 -15.42
C LEU A 70 0.65 -1.32 -14.11
N ARG A 71 -0.31 -1.88 -13.37
CA ARG A 71 -0.04 -2.66 -12.16
C ARG A 71 0.71 -3.95 -12.47
N LEU A 72 0.32 -4.66 -13.53
CA LEU A 72 1.03 -5.86 -14.00
C LEU A 72 2.47 -5.55 -14.41
N TYR A 73 2.67 -4.47 -15.18
CA TYR A 73 4.01 -4.00 -15.57
C TYR A 73 4.90 -3.69 -14.37
N LYS A 74 4.36 -2.94 -13.38
CA LYS A 74 5.09 -2.63 -12.14
C LYS A 74 5.46 -3.90 -11.37
N ARG A 75 4.53 -4.86 -11.25
CA ARG A 75 4.77 -6.16 -10.59
C ARG A 75 5.84 -6.96 -11.33
N ALA A 76 5.73 -7.10 -12.66
CA ALA A 76 6.69 -7.81 -13.49
C ALA A 76 8.12 -7.29 -13.28
N LEU A 77 8.31 -5.96 -13.30
CA LEU A 77 9.62 -5.37 -13.06
C LEU A 77 10.17 -5.61 -11.65
N ARG A 78 9.33 -5.58 -10.60
CA ARG A 78 9.77 -5.86 -9.22
C ARG A 78 10.14 -7.33 -9.01
N HIS A 79 9.43 -8.25 -9.63
CA HIS A 79 9.81 -9.67 -9.60
C HIS A 79 11.06 -9.95 -10.44
N LEU A 80 11.27 -9.24 -11.55
CA LEU A 80 12.52 -9.32 -12.30
C LEU A 80 13.71 -8.78 -11.52
N GLU A 81 13.53 -7.70 -10.76
CA GLU A 81 14.53 -7.19 -9.81
C GLU A 81 14.86 -8.23 -8.72
N SER A 82 13.88 -9.03 -8.32
CA SER A 82 14.07 -10.12 -7.35
C SER A 82 14.85 -11.31 -7.93
N TRP A 83 14.64 -11.65 -9.21
CA TRP A 83 15.40 -12.70 -9.90
C TRP A 83 16.81 -12.24 -10.31
N CYS A 84 16.93 -11.02 -10.84
CA CYS A 84 18.17 -10.44 -11.32
C CYS A 84 18.76 -9.49 -10.28
N VAL A 85 19.52 -10.06 -9.33
CA VAL A 85 20.11 -9.31 -8.22
C VAL A 85 21.06 -8.19 -8.70
N HIS A 86 21.82 -8.43 -9.76
CA HIS A 86 22.76 -7.44 -10.29
C HIS A 86 22.08 -6.41 -11.20
N ARG A 87 22.45 -5.13 -11.02
CA ARG A 87 21.76 -3.99 -11.63
C ARG A 87 21.91 -3.90 -13.14
N ASP A 88 23.06 -4.31 -13.66
CA ASP A 88 23.40 -4.43 -15.08
C ASP A 88 22.47 -5.42 -15.80
N LYS A 89 22.38 -6.65 -15.28
CA LYS A 89 21.50 -7.70 -15.82
C LYS A 89 20.04 -7.30 -15.72
N TYR A 90 19.64 -6.76 -14.57
CA TYR A 90 18.29 -6.26 -14.38
C TYR A 90 17.92 -5.21 -15.43
N ARG A 91 18.79 -4.23 -15.68
CA ARG A 91 18.52 -3.15 -16.63
C ARG A 91 18.31 -3.68 -18.05
N TYR A 92 19.13 -4.64 -18.46
CA TYR A 92 18.98 -5.32 -19.75
C TYR A 92 17.60 -5.98 -19.89
N PHE A 93 17.22 -6.84 -18.93
CA PHE A 93 15.92 -7.53 -18.97
C PHE A 93 14.73 -6.58 -18.80
N ALA A 94 14.86 -5.50 -18.02
CA ALA A 94 13.82 -4.49 -17.88
C ALA A 94 13.53 -3.77 -19.21
N CYS A 95 14.57 -3.46 -20.00
CA CYS A 95 14.42 -2.89 -21.34
C CYS A 95 13.73 -3.88 -22.30
N LEU A 96 14.12 -5.16 -22.27
CA LEU A 96 13.45 -6.20 -23.08
C LEU A 96 11.97 -6.36 -22.71
N MET A 97 11.64 -6.36 -21.41
CA MET A 97 10.24 -6.39 -21.00
C MET A 97 9.49 -5.16 -21.46
N ARG A 98 10.09 -3.97 -21.35
CA ARG A 98 9.44 -2.74 -21.84
C ARG A 98 9.15 -2.82 -23.34
N ALA A 99 10.07 -3.34 -24.14
CA ALA A 99 9.84 -3.57 -25.57
C ALA A 99 8.63 -4.49 -25.82
N ARG A 100 8.54 -5.63 -25.11
CA ARG A 100 7.38 -6.55 -25.19
C ARG A 100 6.05 -5.85 -24.87
N PHE A 101 6.02 -4.99 -23.86
CA PHE A 101 4.81 -4.23 -23.51
C PHE A 101 4.51 -3.11 -24.53
N GLU A 102 5.53 -2.51 -25.15
CA GLU A 102 5.36 -1.47 -26.15
C GLU A 102 4.88 -2.00 -27.51
N GLU A 103 5.23 -3.24 -27.88
CA GLU A 103 4.75 -3.93 -29.09
C GLU A 103 3.21 -3.96 -29.19
N HIS A 104 2.53 -4.19 -28.06
CA HIS A 104 1.07 -4.27 -27.98
C HIS A 104 0.40 -2.98 -27.46
N LYS A 105 1.13 -1.85 -27.44
CA LYS A 105 0.60 -0.58 -26.90
C LYS A 105 -0.52 0.03 -27.74
N ASN A 106 -0.46 -0.14 -29.06
CA ASN A 106 -1.35 0.52 -30.02
C ASN A 106 -2.53 -0.37 -30.47
N GLU A 107 -2.86 -1.41 -29.70
CA GLU A 107 -4.00 -2.28 -30.01
C GLU A 107 -5.33 -1.59 -29.71
N LYS A 108 -6.19 -1.48 -30.72
CA LYS A 108 -7.51 -0.82 -30.62
C LYS A 108 -8.62 -1.76 -30.18
N ASP A 109 -8.44 -3.07 -30.36
CA ASP A 109 -9.43 -4.07 -29.99
C ASP A 109 -9.32 -4.42 -28.50
N MET A 110 -10.37 -4.08 -27.74
CA MET A 110 -10.42 -4.30 -26.30
C MET A 110 -10.54 -5.78 -25.94
N MET A 111 -11.17 -6.61 -26.78
CA MET A 111 -11.31 -8.05 -26.51
C MET A 111 -9.94 -8.71 -26.55
N LYS A 112 -9.18 -8.45 -27.62
CA LYS A 112 -7.80 -8.90 -27.76
C LYS A 112 -6.91 -8.40 -26.61
N ALA A 113 -7.00 -7.12 -26.25
CA ALA A 113 -6.21 -6.56 -25.16
C ALA A 113 -6.48 -7.26 -23.82
N THR A 114 -7.74 -7.61 -23.53
CA THR A 114 -8.09 -8.35 -22.30
C THR A 114 -7.61 -9.81 -22.32
N LEU A 115 -7.58 -10.45 -23.48
CA LEU A 115 -7.02 -11.80 -23.63
C LEU A 115 -5.52 -11.80 -23.40
N LEU A 116 -4.79 -10.87 -24.03
CA LEU A 116 -3.35 -10.68 -23.79
C LEU A 116 -3.03 -10.40 -22.34
N LEU A 117 -3.89 -9.62 -21.66
CA LEU A 117 -3.73 -9.35 -20.23
C LEU A 117 -3.85 -10.63 -19.40
N LYS A 118 -4.84 -11.49 -19.70
CA LYS A 118 -5.01 -12.79 -19.03
C LYS A 118 -3.79 -13.69 -19.25
N GLU A 119 -3.35 -13.84 -20.50
CA GLU A 119 -2.17 -14.64 -20.83
C GLU A 119 -0.90 -14.10 -20.12
N ALA A 120 -0.75 -12.78 -20.05
CA ALA A 120 0.36 -12.15 -19.36
C ALA A 120 0.29 -12.33 -17.83
N GLU A 121 -0.91 -12.33 -17.24
CA GLU A 121 -1.11 -12.63 -15.82
C GLU A 121 -0.78 -14.09 -15.49
N GLU A 122 -1.13 -15.02 -16.38
CA GLU A 122 -0.76 -16.44 -16.26
C GLU A 122 0.75 -16.66 -16.39
N GLU A 123 1.41 -16.04 -17.39
CA GLU A 123 2.86 -16.06 -17.53
C GLU A 123 3.54 -15.50 -16.27
N PHE A 124 3.04 -14.37 -15.77
CA PHE A 124 3.55 -13.73 -14.56
C PHE A 124 3.39 -14.65 -13.34
N TRP A 125 2.22 -15.26 -13.16
CA TRP A 125 1.96 -16.16 -12.03
C TRP A 125 2.86 -17.39 -12.05
N TYR A 126 3.10 -17.97 -13.22
CA TYR A 126 3.99 -19.13 -13.38
C TYR A 126 5.46 -18.78 -13.08
N ARG A 127 5.90 -17.57 -13.45
CA ARG A 127 7.31 -17.14 -13.37
C ARG A 127 7.64 -16.25 -12.17
N GLN A 128 6.69 -16.04 -11.25
CA GLN A 128 6.91 -15.18 -10.09
C GLN A 128 7.98 -15.75 -9.16
N HIS A 129 8.85 -14.88 -8.65
CA HIS A 129 9.81 -15.26 -7.63
C HIS A 129 9.09 -15.68 -6.34
N PRO A 130 9.43 -16.83 -5.70
CA PRO A 130 8.74 -17.30 -4.49
C PRO A 130 8.79 -16.32 -3.31
N GLN A 131 9.90 -15.59 -3.17
CA GLN A 131 10.08 -14.59 -2.11
C GLN A 131 10.49 -13.25 -2.74
N PRO A 132 9.53 -12.42 -3.21
CA PRO A 132 9.86 -11.16 -3.85
C PRO A 132 10.57 -10.20 -2.89
N TYR A 133 11.37 -9.28 -3.44
CA TYR A 133 11.94 -8.19 -2.67
C TYR A 133 10.83 -7.20 -2.27
N ILE A 134 10.64 -7.06 -0.96
CA ILE A 134 9.67 -6.15 -0.35
C ILE A 134 10.46 -5.09 0.43
N PHE A 135 10.09 -3.82 0.28
CA PHE A 135 10.77 -2.73 1.00
C PHE A 135 10.50 -2.84 2.51
N PRO A 136 11.46 -2.49 3.38
CA PRO A 136 11.32 -2.66 4.82
C PRO A 136 10.06 -2.03 5.42
N ASP A 137 9.72 -0.82 4.97
CA ASP A 137 8.58 -0.03 5.48
C ASP A 137 7.26 -0.36 4.75
N SER A 138 7.32 -1.11 3.65
CA SER A 138 6.11 -1.50 2.90
C SER A 138 5.40 -2.70 3.54
N PRO A 139 4.10 -2.90 3.29
CA PRO A 139 3.36 -4.05 3.82
C PRO A 139 4.03 -5.38 3.47
N GLY A 140 4.26 -6.24 4.47
CA GLY A 140 5.01 -7.50 4.32
C GLY A 140 6.53 -7.34 4.36
N GLY A 141 7.05 -6.13 4.55
CA GLY A 141 8.45 -5.84 4.81
C GLY A 141 8.87 -6.21 6.23
N THR A 142 10.18 -6.26 6.47
CA THR A 142 10.76 -6.66 7.77
C THR A 142 10.63 -5.60 8.87
N SER A 143 10.29 -4.36 8.52
CA SER A 143 10.11 -3.24 9.45
C SER A 143 8.72 -2.60 9.35
N TYR A 144 7.76 -3.30 8.71
CA TYR A 144 6.39 -2.86 8.60
C TYR A 144 5.78 -2.71 10.00
N GLU A 145 5.12 -1.58 10.26
CA GLU A 145 4.50 -1.23 11.56
C GLU A 145 5.44 -1.29 12.78
N ARG A 146 6.77 -1.36 12.57
CA ARG A 146 7.76 -1.42 13.67
C ARG A 146 7.62 -0.25 14.65
N TYR A 147 7.32 0.94 14.14
CA TYR A 147 7.22 2.17 14.92
C TYR A 147 5.79 2.51 15.34
N GLU A 148 4.79 1.66 15.01
CA GLU A 148 3.39 1.95 15.30
C GLU A 148 3.11 2.07 16.81
N CYS A 149 3.82 1.30 17.63
CA CYS A 149 3.70 1.37 19.10
C CYS A 149 4.12 2.73 19.70
N TYR A 150 4.90 3.54 18.99
CA TYR A 150 5.32 4.87 19.42
C TYR A 150 4.41 5.99 18.88
N LYS A 151 3.49 5.66 17.98
CA LYS A 151 2.56 6.63 17.38
C LYS A 151 1.38 6.85 18.31
N LEU A 152 1.61 7.64 19.36
CA LEU A 152 0.54 8.07 20.25
C LEU A 152 -0.34 9.09 19.53
N PRO A 153 -1.69 8.94 19.58
CA PRO A 153 -2.57 9.94 19.04
C PRO A 153 -2.47 11.22 19.86
N GLU A 154 -2.59 12.37 19.20
CA GLU A 154 -2.32 13.65 19.85
C GLU A 154 -3.26 13.93 21.05
N ASN A 155 -4.47 13.38 21.04
CA ASN A 155 -5.48 13.62 22.07
C ASN A 155 -5.04 13.10 23.45
N CYS A 156 -4.12 12.13 23.50
CA CYS A 156 -3.50 11.67 24.74
C CYS A 156 -2.78 12.79 25.49
N LEU A 157 -2.25 13.81 24.79
CA LEU A 157 -1.58 14.96 25.41
C LEU A 157 -2.54 15.86 26.21
N ASP A 158 -3.85 15.78 25.94
CA ASP A 158 -4.83 16.54 26.70
C ASP A 158 -5.06 15.95 28.10
N ALA A 159 -4.80 14.65 28.28
CA ALA A 159 -4.98 13.93 29.55
C ALA A 159 -3.80 14.09 30.54
N TRP A 160 -2.71 14.76 30.14
CA TRP A 160 -1.53 14.97 31.00
C TRP A 160 -1.86 15.82 32.23
N HIS A 161 -1.16 15.57 33.34
CA HIS A 161 -1.34 16.34 34.57
C HIS A 161 -0.83 17.78 34.36
N PRO A 162 -1.46 18.83 34.94
CA PRO A 162 -1.02 20.21 34.76
C PRO A 162 0.46 20.47 35.09
N SER A 163 1.04 19.74 36.05
CA SER A 163 2.49 19.86 36.35
C SER A 163 3.38 19.42 35.19
N GLU A 164 2.98 18.38 34.44
CA GLU A 164 3.71 17.88 33.28
C GLU A 164 3.54 18.83 32.09
N LYS A 165 2.35 19.43 31.95
CA LYS A 165 2.10 20.45 30.92
C LYS A 165 2.90 21.73 31.16
N ALA A 166 3.07 22.13 32.43
CA ALA A 166 3.88 23.28 32.81
C ALA A 166 5.35 23.17 32.40
N MET A 167 5.84 21.95 32.13
CA MET A 167 7.19 21.72 31.59
C MET A 167 7.36 22.26 30.16
N TYR A 168 6.27 22.35 29.38
CA TYR A 168 6.29 22.77 27.97
C TYR A 168 5.29 23.90 27.67
N PRO A 169 5.45 25.08 28.31
CA PRO A 169 4.45 26.15 28.25
C PRO A 169 4.20 26.65 26.82
N ASP A 170 5.26 26.85 26.03
CA ASP A 170 5.16 27.37 24.66
C ASP A 170 4.46 26.40 23.71
N TYR A 171 4.69 25.09 23.88
CA TYR A 171 4.08 24.06 23.04
C TYR A 171 2.57 23.99 23.28
N PHE A 172 2.16 23.94 24.56
CA PHE A 172 0.73 23.92 24.90
C PHE A 172 0.03 25.23 24.53
N ALA A 173 0.69 26.39 24.67
CA ALA A 173 0.16 27.68 24.21
C ALA A 173 -0.08 27.70 22.68
N LYS A 174 0.84 27.13 21.88
CA LYS A 174 0.65 26.98 20.44
C LYS A 174 -0.46 25.99 20.10
N ARG A 175 -0.53 24.86 20.81
CA ARG A 175 -1.55 23.81 20.62
C ARG A 175 -2.97 24.34 20.85
N GLU A 176 -3.18 25.19 21.85
CA GLU A 176 -4.50 25.79 22.10
C GLU A 176 -4.97 26.67 20.93
N LYS A 177 -4.04 27.33 20.21
CA LYS A 177 -4.38 28.05 18.97
C LYS A 177 -4.90 27.10 17.89
N TRP A 178 -4.28 25.93 17.72
CA TRP A 178 -4.74 24.89 16.79
C TRP A 178 -6.11 24.30 17.18
N LYS A 179 -6.32 24.04 18.48
CA LYS A 179 -7.62 23.54 18.99
C LYS A 179 -8.73 24.58 18.85
N LYS A 180 -8.42 25.86 19.01
CA LYS A 180 -9.35 26.96 18.73
C LYS A 180 -9.72 26.99 17.25
N LEU A 181 -8.73 26.94 16.36
CA LEU A 181 -8.95 26.88 14.91
C LEU A 181 -9.82 25.68 14.51
N ARG A 182 -9.58 24.49 15.08
CA ARG A 182 -10.37 23.29 14.80
C ARG A 182 -11.83 23.40 15.25
N ARG A 183 -12.08 24.06 16.38
CA ARG A 183 -13.46 24.29 16.85
C ARG A 183 -14.21 25.27 15.95
N GLU A 184 -13.55 26.35 15.54
CA GLU A 184 -14.14 27.36 14.65
C GLU A 184 -14.38 26.83 13.23
N SER A 185 -13.50 25.94 12.74
CA SER A 185 -13.63 25.37 11.41
C SER A 185 -14.71 24.28 11.32
N TRP A 186 -14.96 23.54 12.41
CA TRP A 186 -15.83 22.36 12.40
C TRP A 186 -17.24 22.64 11.86
N GLU A 187 -17.91 23.69 12.34
CA GLU A 187 -19.27 24.03 11.90
C GLU A 187 -19.32 24.40 10.42
N ARG A 188 -18.28 25.08 9.91
CA ARG A 188 -18.18 25.46 8.50
C ARG A 188 -17.92 24.26 7.60
N GLU A 189 -17.05 23.35 8.04
CA GLU A 189 -16.74 22.10 7.36
C GLU A 189 -18.00 21.23 7.21
N ILE A 190 -18.77 21.06 8.29
CA ILE A 190 -20.00 20.26 8.29
C ILE A 190 -21.04 20.90 7.37
N LYS A 191 -21.23 22.22 7.44
CA LYS A 191 -22.14 22.92 6.55
C LYS A 191 -21.77 22.74 5.07
N GLN A 192 -20.48 22.86 4.75
CA GLN A 192 -20.00 22.61 3.38
C GLN A 192 -20.28 21.16 2.94
N LEU A 193 -20.07 20.18 3.82
CA LEU A 193 -20.34 18.78 3.53
C LEU A 193 -21.84 18.52 3.32
N GLU A 194 -22.72 19.09 4.15
CA GLU A 194 -24.16 18.97 3.98
C GLU A 194 -24.67 19.61 2.69
N GLU A 195 -24.08 20.75 2.28
CA GLU A 195 -24.39 21.44 1.03
C GLU A 195 -23.92 20.66 -0.22
N GLU A 196 -22.72 20.06 -0.17
CA GLU A 196 -22.12 19.34 -1.31
C GLU A 196 -22.53 17.86 -1.38
N THR A 197 -23.05 17.28 -0.30
CA THR A 197 -23.45 15.86 -0.26
C THR A 197 -24.84 15.68 -0.89
N PRO A 198 -24.99 14.79 -1.88
CA PRO A 198 -26.28 14.52 -2.48
C PRO A 198 -27.25 13.87 -1.46
N PRO A 199 -28.58 14.00 -1.65
CA PRO A 199 -29.59 13.56 -0.67
C PRO A 199 -29.57 12.06 -0.37
N GLY A 200 -28.98 11.24 -1.26
CA GLY A 200 -28.79 9.80 -1.06
C GLY A 200 -27.51 9.43 -0.29
N GLY A 201 -26.77 10.40 0.24
CA GLY A 201 -25.46 10.20 0.86
C GLY A 201 -24.30 10.25 -0.16
N PRO A 202 -23.04 10.24 0.30
CA PRO A 202 -21.88 10.37 -0.57
C PRO A 202 -21.71 9.15 -1.47
N LEU A 203 -21.51 9.41 -2.77
CA LEU A 203 -21.27 8.39 -3.80
C LEU A 203 -19.85 7.81 -3.74
N THR A 204 -18.90 8.59 -3.25
CA THR A 204 -17.47 8.27 -3.21
C THR A 204 -16.83 8.78 -1.92
N GLU A 205 -15.70 8.20 -1.51
CA GLU A 205 -14.94 8.62 -0.32
C GLU A 205 -14.17 9.94 -0.50
N ALA A 206 -14.21 10.55 -1.69
CA ALA A 206 -13.50 11.80 -1.96
C ALA A 206 -14.16 12.99 -1.24
N LEU A 207 -13.38 13.68 -0.41
CA LEU A 207 -13.80 14.91 0.26
C LEU A 207 -13.58 16.13 -0.65
N PRO A 208 -14.49 17.11 -0.63
CA PRO A 208 -14.30 18.33 -1.41
C PRO A 208 -13.20 19.21 -0.80
N PRO A 209 -12.49 20.02 -1.62
CA PRO A 209 -11.56 21.02 -1.12
C PRO A 209 -12.29 22.22 -0.50
N ALA A 210 -11.58 23.05 0.28
CA ALA A 210 -12.12 24.32 0.76
C ALA A 210 -12.44 25.26 -0.41
N ARG A 211 -13.63 25.89 -0.39
CA ARG A 211 -14.12 26.75 -1.49
C ARG A 211 -13.88 28.24 -1.27
N LYS A 212 -13.90 28.70 -0.02
CA LYS A 212 -13.83 30.11 0.36
C LYS A 212 -12.48 30.42 0.99
N GLU A 213 -12.04 31.67 0.83
CA GLU A 213 -10.83 32.16 1.46
C GLU A 213 -11.01 32.23 2.98
N GLY A 214 -10.12 31.57 3.73
CA GLY A 214 -10.19 31.46 5.19
C GLY A 214 -10.90 30.22 5.72
N ASP A 215 -11.55 29.42 4.87
CA ASP A 215 -12.10 28.11 5.26
C ASP A 215 -11.06 27.01 5.10
N LEU A 216 -11.16 25.98 5.95
CA LEU A 216 -10.28 24.81 5.95
C LEU A 216 -10.98 23.62 5.27
N PRO A 217 -10.23 22.70 4.63
CA PRO A 217 -10.84 21.54 4.01
C PRO A 217 -11.60 20.69 5.02
N PRO A 218 -12.76 20.11 4.68
CA PRO A 218 -13.53 19.28 5.60
C PRO A 218 -12.74 18.07 6.09
N LEU A 219 -12.90 17.77 7.38
CA LEU A 219 -12.27 16.64 8.08
C LEU A 219 -10.72 16.67 8.07
N TRP A 220 -10.09 17.83 7.84
CA TRP A 220 -8.63 17.95 7.71
C TRP A 220 -7.81 17.47 8.93
N TRP A 221 -8.38 17.53 10.15
CA TRP A 221 -7.65 17.37 11.40
C TRP A 221 -6.84 16.09 11.50
N HIS A 222 -7.47 14.92 11.34
CA HIS A 222 -6.80 13.62 11.47
C HIS A 222 -5.69 13.39 10.42
N ILE A 223 -5.77 14.06 9.26
CA ILE A 223 -4.76 13.97 8.19
C ILE A 223 -3.54 14.83 8.55
N VAL A 224 -3.78 16.01 9.11
CA VAL A 224 -2.76 17.01 9.45
C VAL A 224 -2.07 16.68 10.78
N THR A 225 -2.83 16.29 11.79
CA THR A 225 -2.30 15.96 13.14
C THR A 225 -1.93 14.48 13.28
N ARG A 226 -1.82 13.75 12.16
CA ARG A 226 -1.36 12.36 12.17
C ARG A 226 -0.01 12.25 12.87
N PRO A 227 0.22 11.19 13.67
CA PRO A 227 1.53 10.93 14.24
C PRO A 227 2.60 10.85 13.14
N ARG A 228 3.81 11.30 13.46
CA ARG A 228 4.96 11.18 12.54
C ARG A 228 5.24 9.70 12.27
N GLU A 229 5.68 9.38 11.05
CA GLU A 229 6.02 8.00 10.67
C GLU A 229 7.16 7.43 11.52
N ARG A 230 8.12 8.30 11.88
CA ARG A 230 9.28 8.01 12.72
C ARG A 230 9.32 9.00 13.89
N PRO A 231 8.64 8.68 15.01
CA PRO A 231 8.69 9.48 16.22
C PRO A 231 9.96 9.23 17.06
N VAL A 232 10.76 8.22 16.70
CA VAL A 232 12.07 7.86 17.27
C VAL A 232 13.19 8.38 16.38
#